data_AF-A0A951D284-F1
#
_entry.id   AF-A0A951D284-F1
#
_cell.length_a   1.000
_cell.length_b   1.000
_cell.length_c   1.000
_cell.angle_alpha   90.00
_cell.angle_beta   90.00
_cell.angle_gamma   90.00
#
_symmetry.space_group_name_H-M   'P 1'
#
loop_
_entity.id
_entity.type
_entity.pdbx_description
1 polymer ?
#
loop_
_entity_poly.entity_id
_entity_poly.type
_entity_poly.pdbx_seq_one_letter_code
_entity_poly.pdbx_strand_id
1 'polypeptide(L)'
;MGGAVPGVGIDLLEIERLERALERTPRLAERLFTEAERAYAASRGRPGQHLAARFCAKEAVAKALDLSSWNFHEVEVVGTGGPPAIRLSGAAAARAAELGVTISVSLTHTGRDAGAVAIAG
;
A
#
# COMPACT_ATOMS: atom_id res chain seq x y z
N MET A 1 -18.04 25.97 -3.58
CA MET A 1 -17.08 24.92 -3.19
C MET A 1 -17.36 23.73 -4.10
N GLY A 2 -16.53 23.49 -5.11
CA GLY A 2 -16.64 22.27 -5.92
C GLY A 2 -16.14 21.12 -5.05
N GLY A 3 -16.99 20.12 -4.78
CA GLY A 3 -16.58 18.96 -4.00
C GLY A 3 -15.39 18.27 -4.66
N ALA A 4 -14.41 17.82 -3.86
CA ALA A 4 -13.32 17.01 -4.35
C ALA A 4 -13.90 15.82 -5.14
N VAL A 5 -13.42 15.57 -6.35
CA VAL A 5 -13.82 14.39 -7.11
C VAL A 5 -13.20 13.19 -6.40
N PRO A 6 -13.99 12.26 -5.84
CA PRO A 6 -13.44 11.13 -5.13
C PRO A 6 -12.63 10.25 -6.09
N GLY A 7 -11.41 9.91 -5.69
CA GLY A 7 -10.51 9.02 -6.40
C GLY A 7 -10.67 7.58 -5.93
N VAL A 8 -10.46 6.62 -6.82
CA VAL A 8 -10.48 5.18 -6.48
C VAL A 8 -9.28 4.49 -7.10
N GLY A 9 -8.71 3.54 -6.36
CA GLY A 9 -7.63 2.70 -6.85
C GLY A 9 -7.81 1.26 -6.39
N ILE A 10 -7.44 0.32 -7.25
CA ILE A 10 -7.43 -1.10 -6.96
C ILE A 10 -6.12 -1.70 -7.46
N ASP A 11 -5.59 -2.67 -6.71
CA ASP A 11 -4.43 -3.44 -7.12
C ASP A 11 -4.55 -4.90 -6.69
N LEU A 12 -4.00 -5.80 -7.51
CA LEU A 12 -4.02 -7.25 -7.31
C LEU A 12 -2.69 -7.83 -7.78
N LEU A 13 -2.14 -8.77 -6.99
CA LEU A 13 -0.84 -9.37 -7.24
C LEU A 13 -0.82 -10.84 -6.78
N GLU A 14 -0.16 -11.69 -7.55
CA GLU A 14 0.16 -13.06 -7.13
C GLU A 14 1.27 -13.05 -6.07
N ILE A 15 0.99 -13.60 -4.88
CA ILE A 15 1.91 -13.58 -3.72
C ILE A 15 3.27 -14.21 -4.08
N GLU A 16 3.26 -15.36 -4.76
CA GLU A 16 4.48 -16.05 -5.17
C GLU A 16 5.35 -15.21 -6.11
N ARG A 17 4.73 -14.36 -6.95
CA ARG A 17 5.48 -13.48 -7.85
C ARG A 17 6.27 -12.44 -7.06
N LEU A 18 5.69 -11.88 -6.00
CA LEU A 18 6.42 -10.97 -5.11
C LEU A 18 7.48 -11.73 -4.32
N GLU A 19 7.15 -12.90 -3.75
CA GLU A 19 8.11 -13.72 -2.99
C GLU A 19 9.37 -14.01 -3.82
N ARG A 20 9.21 -14.53 -5.05
CA ARG A 20 10.33 -14.76 -5.98
C ARG A 20 11.12 -13.49 -6.31
N ALA A 21 10.45 -12.34 -6.43
CA ALA A 21 11.12 -11.07 -6.72
C ALA A 21 11.98 -10.60 -5.54
N LEU A 22 11.48 -10.77 -4.31
CA LEU A 22 12.20 -10.42 -3.08
C LEU A 22 13.38 -11.36 -2.83
N GLU A 23 13.22 -12.66 -3.10
CA GLU A 23 14.31 -13.65 -3.02
C GLU A 23 15.42 -13.33 -4.02
N ARG A 24 15.05 -13.04 -5.27
CA ARG A 24 16.02 -12.70 -6.33
C ARG A 24 16.71 -11.36 -6.08
N THR A 25 16.08 -10.43 -5.38
CA THR A 25 16.62 -9.10 -5.11
C THR A 25 16.30 -8.68 -3.68
N PRO A 26 17.10 -9.08 -2.68
CA PRO A 26 16.80 -8.83 -1.26
C PRO A 26 16.59 -7.34 -0.92
N ARG A 27 17.38 -6.44 -1.53
CA ARG A 27 17.25 -4.98 -1.38
C ARG A 27 15.92 -4.41 -1.88
N LEU A 28 15.15 -5.18 -2.66
CA LEU A 28 13.83 -4.77 -3.12
C LEU A 28 12.88 -4.56 -1.93
N ALA A 29 12.96 -5.40 -0.90
CA ALA A 29 12.13 -5.26 0.29
C ALA A 29 12.35 -3.91 0.99
N GLU A 30 13.61 -3.49 1.10
CA GLU A 30 13.99 -2.21 1.72
C GLU A 30 13.59 -0.99 0.91
N ARG A 31 13.39 -1.15 -0.40
CA ARG A 31 12.96 -0.08 -1.31
C ARG A 31 11.44 0.09 -1.34
N LEU A 32 10.69 -1.00 -1.17
CA LEU A 32 9.23 -1.02 -1.30
C LEU A 32 8.51 -0.82 0.04
N PHE A 33 9.12 -1.26 1.14
CA PHE A 33 8.46 -1.34 2.43
C PHE A 33 9.28 -0.62 3.48
N THR A 34 8.60 0.13 4.33
CA THR A 34 9.21 0.72 5.52
C THR A 34 9.71 -0.36 6.48
N GLU A 35 10.59 0.00 7.41
CA GLU A 35 11.06 -0.94 8.43
C GLU A 35 9.91 -1.51 9.26
N ALA A 36 8.94 -0.67 9.65
CA ALA A 36 7.77 -1.10 10.40
C ALA A 36 6.92 -2.13 9.64
N GLU A 37 6.74 -1.95 8.34
CA GLU A 37 6.00 -2.90 7.49
C GLU A 37 6.73 -4.23 7.35
N ARG A 38 8.06 -4.21 7.19
CA ARG A 38 8.87 -5.43 7.12
C ARG A 38 8.85 -6.18 8.45
N ALA A 39 9.03 -5.47 9.56
CA ALA A 39 8.97 -6.04 10.91
C ALA A 39 7.59 -6.67 11.19
N TYR A 40 6.51 -5.99 10.81
CA TYR A 40 5.17 -6.55 10.89
C TYR A 40 5.06 -7.85 10.10
N ALA A 41 5.46 -7.84 8.83
CA ALA A 41 5.30 -9.01 7.97
C ALA A 41 6.12 -10.21 8.49
N ALA A 42 7.33 -9.96 8.98
CA ALA A 42 8.19 -10.97 9.59
C ALA A 42 7.57 -11.64 10.84
N SER A 43 6.69 -10.93 11.57
CA SER A 43 6.00 -11.48 12.74
C SER A 43 4.84 -12.43 12.42
N ARG A 44 4.54 -12.66 11.14
CA ARG A 44 3.38 -13.44 10.68
C ARG A 44 3.80 -14.77 10.06
N GLY A 45 2.87 -15.72 10.00
CA GLY A 45 3.12 -17.09 9.51
C GLY A 45 3.57 -17.17 8.04
N ARG A 46 3.17 -16.21 7.20
CA ARG A 46 3.64 -16.07 5.81
C ARG A 46 3.99 -14.62 5.49
N PRO A 47 5.24 -14.17 5.70
CA PRO A 47 5.63 -12.78 5.50
C PRO A 47 5.33 -12.24 4.09
N GLY A 48 5.54 -13.05 3.05
CA GLY A 48 5.31 -12.68 1.66
C GLY A 48 3.86 -12.26 1.37
N GLN A 49 2.87 -12.97 1.92
CA GLN A 49 1.45 -12.62 1.81
C GLN A 49 1.13 -11.25 2.44
N HIS A 50 1.73 -10.94 3.59
CA HIS A 50 1.51 -9.66 4.27
C HIS A 50 2.23 -8.49 3.60
N LEU A 51 3.38 -8.74 2.94
CA LEU A 51 4.05 -7.77 2.10
C LEU A 51 3.29 -7.55 0.78
N ALA A 52 2.73 -8.61 0.19
CA ALA A 52 1.93 -8.51 -1.03
C ALA A 52 0.69 -7.64 -0.83
N ALA A 53 -0.06 -7.86 0.25
CA ALA A 53 -1.23 -7.04 0.57
C ALA A 53 -0.84 -5.55 0.78
N ARG A 54 0.32 -5.28 1.40
CA ARG A 54 0.84 -3.91 1.58
C ARG A 54 1.28 -3.27 0.28
N PHE A 55 1.91 -4.04 -0.60
CA PHE A 55 2.27 -3.57 -1.94
C PHE A 55 1.02 -3.13 -2.70
N CYS A 56 -0.01 -3.96 -2.72
CA CYS A 56 -1.28 -3.61 -3.36
C CYS A 56 -1.92 -2.38 -2.74
N ALA A 57 -1.87 -2.23 -1.41
CA ALA A 57 -2.41 -1.04 -0.75
C ALA A 57 -1.66 0.24 -1.17
N LYS A 58 -0.32 0.20 -1.28
CA LYS A 58 0.48 1.34 -1.73
C LYS A 58 0.13 1.74 -3.16
N GLU A 59 0.03 0.77 -4.06
CA GLU A 59 -0.35 0.98 -5.46
C GLU A 59 -1.79 1.49 -5.59
N ALA A 60 -2.73 0.92 -4.83
CA ALA A 60 -4.12 1.37 -4.83
C ALA A 60 -4.24 2.82 -4.38
N VAL A 61 -3.50 3.24 -3.34
CA VAL A 61 -3.46 4.64 -2.89
C VAL A 61 -2.85 5.55 -3.95
N ALA A 62 -1.75 5.12 -4.58
CA ALA A 62 -1.12 5.89 -5.64
C ALA A 62 -2.07 6.14 -6.82
N LYS A 63 -2.83 5.13 -7.23
CA LYS A 63 -3.88 5.25 -8.26
C LYS A 63 -5.02 6.17 -7.83
N ALA A 64 -5.49 6.05 -6.59
CA ALA A 64 -6.56 6.89 -6.06
C ALA A 64 -6.18 8.38 -5.97
N LEU A 65 -4.89 8.68 -5.77
CA LEU A 65 -4.35 10.04 -5.70
C LEU A 65 -3.80 10.56 -7.04
N ASP A 66 -3.83 9.75 -8.09
CA ASP A 66 -3.21 10.03 -9.40
C ASP A 66 -1.72 10.40 -9.29
N LEU A 67 -0.96 9.62 -8.50
CA LEU A 67 0.48 9.79 -8.36
C LEU A 67 1.19 9.18 -9.57
N SER A 68 1.99 9.97 -10.28
CA SER A 68 2.79 9.52 -11.44
C SER A 68 4.20 9.08 -11.07
N SER A 69 4.74 9.59 -9.95
CA SER A 69 6.03 9.21 -9.39
C SER A 69 5.99 9.46 -7.89
N TRP A 70 6.33 8.44 -7.10
CA TRP A 70 6.34 8.53 -5.65
C TRP A 70 7.37 7.56 -5.07
N ASN A 71 7.79 7.84 -3.84
CA ASN A 71 8.55 6.86 -3.08
C ASN A 71 7.56 5.92 -2.38
N PHE A 72 7.73 4.60 -2.52
CA PHE A 72 6.86 3.63 -1.85
C PHE A 72 6.75 3.82 -0.33
N HIS A 73 7.75 4.42 0.32
CA HIS A 73 7.72 4.71 1.75
C HIS A 73 6.80 5.88 2.11
N GLU A 74 6.40 6.70 1.13
CA GLU A 74 5.46 7.80 1.35
C GLU A 74 4.03 7.34 1.59
N VAL A 75 3.73 6.07 1.27
CA VAL A 75 2.47 5.42 1.60
C VAL A 75 2.78 4.24 2.51
N GLU A 76 2.45 4.34 3.79
CA GLU A 76 2.70 3.27 4.76
C GLU A 76 1.38 2.70 5.27
N VAL A 77 1.26 1.38 5.25
CA VAL A 77 0.12 0.69 5.87
C VAL A 77 0.35 0.52 7.36
N VAL A 78 -0.49 1.15 8.16
CA VAL A 78 -0.38 1.20 9.62
C VAL A 78 -1.57 0.51 10.29
N GLY A 79 -1.35 0.01 11.50
CA GLY A 79 -2.37 -0.72 12.28
C GLY A 79 -2.26 -2.23 12.14
N THR A 80 -2.28 -2.93 13.28
CA THR A 80 -1.96 -4.37 13.39
C THR A 80 -3.05 -5.19 14.09
N GLY A 81 -4.16 -4.55 14.47
CA GLY A 81 -5.26 -5.16 15.24
C GLY A 81 -6.65 -4.52 15.04
N GLY A 82 -6.81 -3.68 14.01
CA GLY A 82 -8.07 -3.03 13.64
C GLY A 82 -8.13 -2.81 12.12
N PRO A 83 -9.09 -2.00 11.62
CA PRO A 83 -9.13 -1.65 10.20
C PRO A 83 -7.79 -1.07 9.74
N PRO A 84 -7.28 -1.48 8.57
CA PRO A 84 -6.02 -0.97 8.05
C PRO A 84 -6.14 0.54 7.80
N ALA A 85 -5.10 1.28 8.16
CA ALA A 85 -5.01 2.72 7.93
C ALA A 85 -3.77 3.05 7.08
N ILE A 86 -3.78 4.22 6.46
CA ILE A 86 -2.67 4.72 5.64
C ILE A 86 -2.06 5.94 6.33
N ARG A 87 -0.74 5.94 6.45
CA ARG A 87 0.04 7.13 6.78
C ARG A 87 0.69 7.63 5.50
N LEU A 88 0.39 8.86 5.13
CA LEU A 88 1.01 9.54 4.00
C LEU A 88 2.16 10.44 4.46
N SER A 89 3.20 10.55 3.64
CA SER A 89 4.26 11.55 3.79
C SER A 89 4.72 12.06 2.42
N GLY A 90 5.65 13.02 2.39
CA GLY A 90 6.28 13.51 1.16
C GLY A 90 5.29 13.95 0.08
N ALA A 91 5.55 13.54 -1.17
CA ALA A 91 4.72 13.93 -2.31
C ALA A 91 3.28 13.37 -2.23
N ALA A 92 3.12 12.15 -1.71
CA ALA A 92 1.80 11.55 -1.53
C ALA A 92 0.92 12.36 -0.54
N ALA A 93 1.48 12.82 0.57
CA ALA A 93 0.76 13.66 1.53
C ALA A 93 0.42 15.03 0.95
N ALA A 94 1.35 15.65 0.21
CA ALA A 94 1.12 16.93 -0.45
C ALA A 94 -0.03 16.84 -1.47
N ARG A 95 -0.08 15.75 -2.25
CA ARG A 95 -1.16 15.52 -3.22
C ARG A 95 -2.52 15.31 -2.56
N ALA A 96 -2.60 14.52 -1.49
CA ALA A 96 -3.85 14.35 -0.75
C ALA A 96 -4.36 15.68 -0.16
N ALA A 97 -3.45 16.53 0.33
CA ALA A 97 -3.79 17.85 0.83
C ALA A 97 -4.26 18.81 -0.28
N GLU A 98 -3.61 18.79 -1.45
CA GLU A 98 -4.01 19.57 -2.63
C GLU A 98 -5.43 19.21 -3.09
N LEU A 99 -5.74 17.92 -3.09
CA LEU A 99 -7.07 17.40 -3.45
C LEU A 99 -8.11 17.58 -2.33
N GLY A 100 -7.67 17.86 -1.10
CA GLY A 100 -8.55 17.97 0.07
C GLY A 100 -9.22 16.66 0.46
N VAL A 101 -8.54 15.53 0.28
CA VAL A 101 -9.10 14.17 0.47
C VAL A 101 -8.44 13.42 1.62
N THR A 102 -9.19 12.47 2.18
CA THR A 102 -8.69 11.45 3.10
C THR A 102 -8.65 10.09 2.44
N ILE A 103 -7.82 9.18 2.96
CA ILE A 103 -7.64 7.84 2.39
C ILE A 103 -8.28 6.78 3.28
N SER A 104 -9.15 5.97 2.69
CA SER A 104 -9.64 4.72 3.28
C SER A 104 -9.18 3.53 2.44
N VAL A 105 -8.79 2.44 3.09
CA VAL A 105 -8.30 1.23 2.40
C VAL A 105 -8.96 -0.04 2.94
N SER A 106 -9.05 -1.04 2.07
CA SER A 106 -9.38 -2.42 2.45
C SER A 106 -8.45 -3.38 1.75
N LEU A 107 -7.94 -4.36 2.49
CA LEU A 107 -6.95 -5.34 2.03
C LEU A 107 -7.57 -6.73 2.13
N THR A 108 -7.27 -7.59 1.16
CA THR A 108 -7.70 -8.99 1.15
C THR A 108 -6.61 -9.88 0.58
N HIS A 109 -6.67 -11.17 0.88
CA HIS A 109 -5.81 -12.16 0.26
C HIS A 109 -6.47 -13.53 0.24
N THR A 110 -6.05 -14.36 -0.70
CA THR A 110 -6.25 -15.82 -0.70
C THR A 110 -4.93 -16.50 -0.39
N GLY A 111 -4.81 -17.82 -0.62
CA GLY A 111 -3.52 -18.51 -0.58
C GLY A 111 -2.60 -18.15 -1.75
N ARG A 112 -3.13 -17.58 -2.83
CA ARG A 112 -2.39 -17.28 -4.08
C ARG A 112 -2.23 -15.79 -4.32
N ASP A 113 -3.28 -15.02 -4.08
CA ASP A 113 -3.36 -13.62 -4.49
C ASP A 113 -3.54 -12.71 -3.30
N ALA A 114 -3.00 -11.49 -3.39
CA ALA A 114 -3.29 -10.40 -2.48
C ALA A 114 -3.83 -9.22 -3.28
N GLY A 115 -4.75 -8.46 -2.68
CA GLY A 115 -5.33 -7.29 -3.30
C GLY A 115 -5.70 -6.22 -2.30
N ALA A 116 -5.86 -5.00 -2.81
CA ALA A 116 -6.32 -3.88 -2.01
C ALA A 116 -7.15 -2.91 -2.86
N VAL A 117 -8.07 -2.23 -2.20
CA VAL A 117 -8.81 -1.08 -2.74
C VAL A 117 -8.56 0.13 -1.85
N ALA A 118 -8.43 1.30 -2.47
CA ALA A 118 -8.30 2.60 -1.82
C ALA A 118 -9.36 3.56 -2.36
N ILE A 119 -9.93 4.35 -1.46
CA ILE A 119 -10.84 5.46 -1.77
C ILE A 119 -10.20 6.73 -1.23
N ALA A 120 -10.11 7.75 -2.08
CA ALA A 120 -9.72 9.10 -1.74
C ALA A 120 -10.97 9.99 -1.76
N GLY A 121 -11.44 10.46 -0.60
CA GLY A 121 -12.66 11.25 -0.48
C GLY A 121 -12.81 11.99 0.83
#